data_AF-A0A836ISH2-F1
#
_entry.id   AF-A0A836ISH2-F1
#
_cell.length_a   1.000
_cell.length_b   1.000
_cell.length_c   1.000
_cell.angle_alpha   90.00
_cell.angle_beta   90.00
_cell.angle_gamma   90.00
#
_symmetry.space_group_name_H-M   'P 1'
#
loop_
_entity.id
_entity.type
_entity.pdbx_description
1 polymer ?
#
loop_
_entity_poly.entity_id
_entity_poly.type
_entity_poly.pdbx_seq_one_letter_code
_entity_poly.pdbx_strand_id
1 'polypeptide(L)'
;MFHTTFLAVAKKHLRLRCCQCTRLLPSEHFPKKKGPLNTLVCADCKEMCFGCGLRQPRSSFSDAGSNICDRCLAKRQVAKENVYFRYPILKYRACPFRVDDARDELRKEDQQREQPHMHSSHASFSKPPIS
;
A
#
# COMPACT_ATOMS: atom_id res chain seq x y z
N MET A 1 13.29 -9.04 44.40
CA MET A 1 12.60 -9.88 43.40
C MET A 1 11.16 -9.41 43.31
N PHE A 2 10.80 -8.66 42.27
CA PHE A 2 9.45 -8.13 42.13
C PHE A 2 8.55 -9.20 41.51
N HIS A 3 7.68 -9.79 42.32
CA HIS A 3 6.61 -10.64 41.85
C HIS A 3 5.58 -9.79 41.11
N THR A 4 5.68 -9.74 39.78
CA THR A 4 4.56 -9.33 38.94
C THR A 4 3.55 -10.47 38.97
N THR A 5 2.63 -10.41 39.94
CA THR A 5 1.38 -11.17 39.90
C THR A 5 0.67 -10.79 38.62
N PHE A 6 0.74 -11.67 37.63
CA PHE A 6 -0.05 -11.58 36.42
C PHE A 6 -1.51 -11.62 36.83
N LEU A 7 -2.15 -10.45 36.85
CA LEU A 7 -3.59 -10.32 36.84
C LEU A 7 -4.08 -10.95 35.53
N ALA A 8 -4.29 -12.26 35.56
CA ALA A 8 -5.07 -13.00 34.59
C ALA A 8 -6.55 -12.62 34.75
N VAL A 9 -6.85 -11.31 34.66
CA VAL A 9 -8.21 -10.81 34.48
C VAL A 9 -8.74 -11.50 33.24
N ALA A 10 -9.87 -12.17 33.40
CA ALA A 10 -10.54 -12.95 32.37
C ALA A 10 -10.63 -12.13 31.07
N LYS A 11 -9.71 -12.40 30.13
CA LYS A 11 -9.66 -11.76 28.80
C LYS A 11 -11.01 -11.84 28.08
N LYS A 12 -11.82 -12.85 28.43
CA LYS A 12 -13.20 -13.08 27.96
C LYS A 12 -14.16 -11.92 28.22
N HIS A 13 -13.93 -11.09 29.24
CA HIS A 13 -14.79 -9.93 29.56
C HIS A 13 -14.13 -8.58 29.26
N LEU A 14 -12.87 -8.58 28.83
CA LEU A 14 -12.16 -7.35 28.51
C LEU A 14 -12.71 -6.75 27.20
N ARG A 15 -13.42 -5.63 27.33
CA ARG A 15 -13.88 -4.83 26.21
C ARG A 15 -12.93 -3.65 25.97
N LEU A 16 -12.61 -3.41 24.71
CA LEU A 16 -11.71 -2.35 24.26
C LEU A 16 -12.47 -1.41 23.34
N ARG A 17 -12.17 -0.11 23.44
CA ARG A 17 -12.80 0.90 22.59
C ARG A 17 -12.02 1.05 21.29
N CYS A 18 -12.70 0.97 20.15
CA CYS A 18 -12.11 1.29 18.85
C CYS A 18 -12.04 2.82 18.68
N CYS A 19 -10.90 3.38 18.29
CA CYS A 19 -10.78 4.84 18.09
C CYS A 19 -11.52 5.35 16.84
N GLN A 20 -11.83 4.48 15.87
CA GLN A 20 -12.50 4.85 14.63
C GLN A 20 -14.03 4.81 14.75
N CYS A 21 -14.60 3.65 15.12
CA CYS A 21 -16.06 3.53 15.26
C CYS A 21 -16.56 3.80 16.68
N THR A 22 -15.69 4.09 17.65
CA THR A 22 -16.00 4.35 19.07
C THR A 22 -16.68 3.23 19.84
N ARG A 23 -17.01 2.11 19.19
CA ARG A 23 -17.65 0.92 19.78
C ARG A 23 -16.74 0.24 20.81
N LEU A 24 -17.33 -0.22 21.90
CA LEU A 24 -16.70 -1.12 22.87
C LEU A 24 -16.87 -2.56 22.40
N LEU A 25 -15.77 -3.19 21.99
CA LEU A 25 -15.78 -4.52 21.39
C LEU A 25 -14.93 -5.51 22.21
N PRO A 26 -15.26 -6.81 22.17
CA PRO A 26 -14.43 -7.84 22.77
C PRO A 26 -13.00 -7.83 22.23
N SER A 27 -12.09 -8.31 23.06
CA SER A 27 -10.65 -8.29 22.84
C SER A 27 -10.20 -9.00 21.55
N GLU A 28 -11.01 -9.93 21.05
CA GLU A 28 -10.84 -10.72 19.82
C GLU A 28 -10.96 -9.86 18.55
N HIS A 29 -11.70 -8.75 18.60
CA HIS A 29 -11.86 -7.83 17.46
C HIS A 29 -10.62 -6.97 17.22
N PHE A 30 -9.60 -7.07 18.06
CA PHE A 30 -8.34 -6.32 17.97
C PHE A 30 -7.17 -7.28 17.76
N PRO A 31 -7.06 -7.92 16.57
CA PRO A 31 -5.96 -8.82 16.28
C PRO A 31 -4.64 -8.04 16.29
N LYS A 32 -3.64 -8.61 16.99
CA LYS A 32 -2.30 -8.01 17.18
C LYS A 32 -2.37 -6.67 17.93
N LYS A 33 -2.70 -6.72 19.23
CA LYS A 33 -2.67 -5.56 20.16
C LYS A 33 -1.24 -5.04 20.31
N LYS A 34 -0.79 -4.22 19.37
CA LYS A 34 0.48 -3.48 19.45
C LYS A 34 0.14 -2.00 19.50
N GLY A 35 0.53 -1.34 20.58
CA GLY A 35 0.41 0.11 20.75
C GLY A 35 -0.47 0.53 21.92
N PRO A 36 -0.48 1.84 22.20
CA PRO A 36 -1.33 2.46 23.23
C PRO A 36 -2.83 2.17 23.05
N LEU A 37 -3.58 2.09 24.16
CA LEU A 37 -5.02 1.78 24.12
C LEU A 37 -5.86 2.79 23.32
N ASN A 38 -5.43 4.06 23.28
CA ASN A 38 -6.09 5.14 22.55
C ASN A 38 -5.93 5.08 21.03
N THR A 39 -5.08 4.20 20.49
CA THR A 39 -4.86 4.05 19.04
C THR A 39 -5.40 2.73 18.48
N LEU A 40 -6.14 1.96 19.28
CA LEU A 40 -6.66 0.67 18.87
C LEU A 40 -7.78 0.79 17.83
N VAL A 41 -7.62 0.06 16.72
CA VAL A 41 -8.61 -0.03 15.64
C VAL A 41 -9.09 -1.48 15.53
N CYS A 42 -10.40 -1.68 15.52
CA CYS A 42 -11.00 -3.02 15.38
C CYS A 42 -10.83 -3.58 13.96
N ALA A 43 -11.01 -4.89 13.80
CA ALA A 43 -10.86 -5.58 12.52
C ALA A 43 -11.80 -5.06 11.43
N ASP A 44 -13.02 -4.65 11.79
CA ASP A 44 -14.02 -4.10 10.86
C ASP A 44 -13.62 -2.73 10.32
N CYS A 45 -12.94 -1.91 11.12
CA CYS A 45 -12.47 -0.58 10.72
C CYS A 45 -11.12 -0.62 10.01
N LYS A 46 -10.62 -1.82 9.67
CA LYS A 46 -9.39 -2.00 8.90
C LYS A 46 -9.72 -2.47 7.49
N GLU A 47 -9.15 -1.78 6.51
CA GLU A 47 -9.21 -2.12 5.09
C GLU A 47 -8.02 -2.98 4.69
N MET A 48 -8.22 -3.87 3.73
CA MET A 48 -7.15 -4.73 3.21
C MET A 48 -6.35 -3.98 2.15
N CYS A 49 -5.05 -3.79 2.37
CA CYS A 49 -4.17 -3.24 1.35
C CYS A 49 -3.77 -4.32 0.33
N PHE A 50 -4.09 -4.13 -0.94
CA PHE A 50 -3.75 -5.08 -2.02
C PHE A 50 -2.25 -5.15 -2.30
N GLY A 51 -1.51 -4.08 -1.96
CA GLY A 51 -0.05 -4.06 -2.16
C GLY A 51 0.75 -4.88 -1.15
N CYS A 52 0.25 -5.12 0.06
CA CYS A 52 0.96 -5.91 1.08
C CYS A 52 0.13 -7.03 1.72
N GLY A 53 -1.14 -7.16 1.37
CA GLY A 53 -2.06 -8.15 1.95
C GLY A 53 -2.39 -7.93 3.43
N LEU A 54 -1.98 -6.80 4.02
CA LEU A 54 -2.22 -6.49 5.42
C LEU A 54 -3.46 -5.62 5.59
N ARG A 55 -4.24 -5.92 6.63
CA ARG A 55 -5.33 -5.07 7.11
C ARG A 55 -4.75 -3.85 7.85
N GLN A 56 -5.03 -2.66 7.37
CA GLN A 56 -4.56 -1.38 7.91
C GLN A 56 -5.74 -0.48 8.26
N PRO A 57 -5.61 0.43 9.24
CA PRO A 57 -6.61 1.47 9.48
C PRO A 57 -6.83 2.35 8.24
N ARG A 58 -8.04 2.90 8.09
CA ARG A 58 -8.38 3.85 7.03
C ARG A 58 -7.43 5.06 6.95
N SER A 59 -6.87 5.48 8.09
CA SER A 59 -5.88 6.55 8.16
C SER A 59 -4.53 6.24 7.48
N SER A 60 -4.31 5.00 7.04
CA SER A 60 -3.13 4.58 6.26
C SER A 60 -3.36 4.62 4.75
N PHE A 61 -4.48 5.18 4.31
CA PHE A 61 -4.88 5.33 2.93
C PHE A 61 -5.22 6.80 2.67
N SER A 62 -4.40 7.45 1.85
CA SER A 62 -4.58 8.83 1.41
C SER A 62 -5.91 9.06 0.67
N ASP A 63 -6.24 8.21 -0.31
CA ASP A 63 -7.44 8.38 -1.12
C ASP A 63 -8.60 7.47 -0.69
N ALA A 64 -9.82 8.03 -0.62
CA ALA A 64 -11.05 7.35 -0.20
C ALA A 64 -11.36 6.06 -0.98
N GLY A 65 -10.91 5.97 -2.24
CA GLY A 65 -11.06 4.80 -3.11
C GLY A 65 -9.79 3.98 -3.32
N SER A 66 -8.68 4.30 -2.63
CA SER A 66 -7.44 3.55 -2.82
C SER A 66 -7.50 2.21 -2.10
N ASN A 67 -7.24 1.14 -2.85
CA ASN A 67 -7.04 -0.21 -2.31
C ASN A 67 -5.59 -0.46 -1.85
N ILE A 68 -4.72 0.56 -1.88
CA ILE A 68 -3.29 0.47 -1.57
C ILE A 68 -2.94 1.49 -0.49
N CYS A 69 -2.33 1.02 0.59
CA CYS A 69 -1.88 1.90 1.68
C CYS A 69 -0.69 2.77 1.27
N ASP A 70 -0.52 3.89 1.98
CA ASP A 70 0.50 4.91 1.67
C ASP A 70 1.92 4.33 1.67
N ARG A 71 2.21 3.38 2.57
CA ARG A 71 3.50 2.70 2.59
C ARG A 71 3.77 1.89 1.31
N CYS A 72 2.74 1.24 0.77
CA CYS A 72 2.86 0.49 -0.49
C CYS A 72 2.94 1.44 -1.69
N LEU A 73 2.23 2.57 -1.67
CA LEU A 73 2.36 3.62 -2.67
C LEU A 73 3.78 4.20 -2.69
N ALA A 74 4.33 4.53 -1.53
CA ALA A 74 5.71 5.00 -1.40
C ALA A 74 6.72 3.97 -1.92
N LYS A 75 6.56 2.69 -1.57
CA LYS A 75 7.40 1.60 -2.11
C LYS A 75 7.30 1.50 -3.63
N ARG A 76 6.10 1.66 -4.21
CA ARG A 76 5.89 1.65 -5.65
C ARG A 76 6.62 2.80 -6.33
N GLN A 77 6.63 3.98 -5.72
CA GLN A 77 7.36 5.13 -6.26
C GLN A 77 8.87 4.88 -6.22
N VAL A 78 9.41 4.43 -5.08
CA VAL A 78 10.85 4.11 -4.95
C VAL A 78 11.26 2.98 -5.90
N ALA A 79 10.38 2.01 -6.18
CA ALA A 79 10.65 0.92 -7.13
C ALA A 79 10.75 1.39 -8.59
N LYS A 80 10.31 2.60 -8.94
CA LYS A 80 10.55 3.16 -10.27
C LYS A 80 12.03 3.51 -10.48
N GLU A 81 12.63 4.09 -9.44
CA GLU A 81 14.01 4.61 -9.51
C GLU A 81 15.05 3.61 -8.97
N ASN A 82 14.63 2.68 -8.11
CA ASN A 82 15.51 1.78 -7.41
C ASN A 82 15.27 0.32 -7.78
N VAL A 83 16.23 -0.23 -8.54
CA VAL A 83 16.24 -1.61 -9.03
C VAL A 83 16.11 -2.65 -7.92
N TYR A 84 16.64 -2.40 -6.73
CA TYR A 84 16.57 -3.35 -5.62
C TYR A 84 15.23 -3.33 -4.87
N PHE A 85 14.45 -2.25 -5.00
CA PHE A 85 13.07 -2.21 -4.52
C PHE A 85 12.14 -2.91 -5.50
N ARG A 86 12.40 -2.76 -6.81
CA ARG A 86 11.63 -3.44 -7.87
C ARG A 86 11.94 -4.94 -7.95
N TYR A 87 13.21 -5.29 -7.87
CA TYR A 87 13.73 -6.65 -7.96
C TYR A 87 14.57 -6.98 -6.71
N PRO A 88 13.93 -7.26 -5.56
CA PRO A 88 14.65 -7.59 -4.33
C PRO A 88 15.60 -8.80 -4.46
N ILE A 89 15.33 -9.70 -5.41
CA ILE A 89 16.15 -10.88 -5.70
C ILE A 89 17.60 -10.51 -6.09
N LEU A 90 17.81 -9.33 -6.66
CA LEU A 90 19.14 -8.85 -7.07
C LEU A 90 20.05 -8.53 -5.87
N LYS A 91 19.51 -8.47 -4.64
CA LYS A 91 20.32 -8.31 -3.42
C LYS A 91 21.07 -9.58 -3.05
N TYR A 92 20.65 -10.74 -3.54
CA TYR A 92 21.24 -12.02 -3.17
C TYR A 92 22.44 -12.32 -4.06
N ARG A 93 23.57 -12.70 -3.44
CA ARG A 93 24.82 -13.00 -4.16
C ARG A 93 24.69 -14.15 -5.17
N ALA A 94 23.77 -15.09 -4.93
CA ALA A 94 23.50 -16.22 -5.82
C ALA A 94 22.58 -15.87 -7.00
N CYS A 95 22.14 -14.61 -7.12
CA CYS A 95 21.24 -14.21 -8.20
C CYS A 95 21.97 -14.28 -9.56
N PRO A 96 21.42 -14.99 -10.56
CA PRO A 96 22.05 -15.11 -11.87
C PRO A 96 21.87 -13.87 -12.75
N PHE A 97 21.04 -12.91 -12.32
CA PHE A 97 20.72 -11.70 -13.07
C PHE A 97 21.67 -10.55 -12.71
N ARG A 98 22.08 -9.75 -13.71
CA ARG A 98 22.92 -8.58 -13.50
C ARG A 98 22.08 -7.38 -13.08
N VAL A 99 22.61 -6.63 -12.11
CA VAL A 99 21.97 -5.41 -11.61
C VAL A 99 21.89 -4.33 -12.69
N ASP A 100 22.93 -4.21 -13.51
CA ASP A 100 23.02 -3.15 -14.52
C ASP A 100 21.99 -3.34 -15.65
N ASP A 101 21.77 -4.57 -16.10
CA ASP A 101 20.73 -4.87 -17.11
C ASP A 101 19.34 -4.45 -16.60
N ALA A 102 19.03 -4.74 -15.34
CA ALA A 102 17.75 -4.35 -14.73
C ALA A 102 17.64 -2.83 -14.49
N ARG A 103 18.76 -2.10 -14.33
CA ARG A 103 18.77 -0.63 -14.32
C ARG A 103 18.51 -0.06 -15.72
N ASP A 104 19.04 -0.69 -16.75
CA ASP A 104 18.81 -0.29 -18.14
C ASP A 104 17.34 -0.45 -18.54
N GLU A 105 16.69 -1.53 -18.10
CA GLU A 105 15.26 -1.73 -18.28
C GLU A 105 14.43 -0.60 -17.64
N LEU A 106 14.75 -0.22 -16.39
CA LEU A 106 14.09 0.91 -15.73
C LEU A 106 14.22 2.21 -16.53
N ARG A 107 15.43 2.52 -17.01
CA ARG A 107 15.68 3.73 -17.83
C ARG A 107 14.88 3.71 -19.14
N LYS A 108 14.78 2.55 -19.79
CA LYS A 108 13.98 2.38 -21.02
C LYS A 108 12.48 2.58 -20.76
N GLU A 109 11.95 2.06 -19.65
CA GLU A 109 10.55 2.24 -19.29
C GLU A 109 10.20 3.71 -19.01
N ASP A 110 11.08 4.45 -18.35
CA ASP A 110 10.86 5.87 -18.09
C ASP A 110 10.83 6.67 -19.41
N GLN A 111 11.75 6.39 -20.34
CA GLN A 111 11.76 6.99 -21.68
C GLN A 111 10.49 6.67 -22.49
N GLN A 112 9.91 5.48 -22.33
CA GLN A 112 8.66 5.11 -22.98
C GLN A 112 7.44 5.81 -22.39
N ARG A 113 7.45 6.14 -21.09
CA ARG A 113 6.37 6.90 -20.44
C ARG A 113 6.37 8.37 -20.83
N GLU A 114 7.54 8.91 -21.17
CA GLU A 114 7.72 10.33 -21.50
C GLU A 114 7.46 10.66 -22.97
N GLN A 115 7.32 9.67 -23.87
CA GLN A 115 6.89 9.94 -25.24
C GLN A 115 5.38 10.19 -25.29
N PRO A 116 4.92 11.42 -25.59
CA PRO A 116 3.51 11.66 -25.84
C PRO A 116 3.13 10.94 -27.13
N HIS A 117 2.04 10.20 -27.10
CA HIS A 117 1.34 9.70 -28.28
C HIS A 117 1.00 10.88 -29.23
N MET A 118 1.94 11.27 -30.10
CA MET A 118 1.66 12.14 -31.25
C MET A 118 1.04 11.26 -32.35
N HIS A 119 -0.21 10.87 -32.16
CA HIS A 119 -1.04 10.42 -33.28
C HIS A 119 -1.50 11.67 -34.05
N SER A 120 -0.68 12.05 -35.04
CA SER A 120 -1.11 12.91 -36.13
C SER A 120 -1.81 12.06 -37.18
N SER A 121 -3.07 12.35 -37.49
CA SER A 121 -3.61 12.15 -38.83
C SER A 121 -4.75 13.13 -39.09
N HIS A 122 -4.60 13.89 -40.17
CA HIS A 122 -5.56 14.80 -40.77
C HIS A 122 -6.91 14.15 -41.07
N ALA A 123 -8.00 14.88 -40.84
CA ALA A 123 -9.23 14.74 -41.62
C ALA A 123 -9.75 16.14 -41.99
N SER A 124 -9.31 16.62 -43.14
CA SER A 124 -9.79 17.83 -43.80
C SER A 124 -11.27 17.63 -44.19
N PHE A 125 -12.20 18.28 -43.49
CA PHE A 125 -13.58 18.35 -43.93
C PHE A 125 -13.71 19.35 -45.09
N SER A 126 -13.77 18.84 -46.31
CA SER A 126 -14.26 19.58 -47.47
C SER A 126 -15.78 19.76 -47.36
N LYS A 127 -16.24 21.02 -47.28
CA LYS A 127 -17.66 21.39 -47.44
C LYS A 127 -18.10 21.17 -48.89
N PRO A 128 -19.30 20.64 -49.16
CA PRO A 128 -19.89 20.70 -50.49
C PRO A 128 -20.53 22.08 -50.76
N PRO A 129 -20.63 22.53 -52.02
CA PRO A 129 -21.35 23.75 -52.38
C PRO A 129 -22.86 23.49 -52.39
N ILE A 130 -23.61 24.45 -51.87
CA ILE A 130 -25.08 24.50 -51.92
C ILE A 130 -25.47 25.08 -53.28
N SER A 131 -26.37 24.41 -53.98
CA SER A 131 -27.07 24.91 -55.18
C SER A 131 -28.45 25.44 -54.79
#